data_AF-A0A4P8KP98-F1
#
_entry.id   AF-A0A4P8KP98-F1
#
_cell.length_a   1.000
_cell.length_b   1.000
_cell.length_c   1.000
_cell.angle_alpha   90.00
_cell.angle_beta   90.00
_cell.angle_gamma   90.00
#
_symmetry.space_group_name_H-M   'P 1'
#
loop_
_entity.id
_entity.type
_entity.pdbx_description
1 polymer ?
#
loop_
_entity_poly.entity_id
_entity_poly.type
_entity_poly.pdbx_seq_one_letter_code
_entity_poly.pdbx_strand_id
1 'polypeptide(L)'
;MGRLRRERRGGRGRAPAQRRGSRRSRRHRGGRVHRDHRRVAGGGDPCRSGICHPRGMTPDAPSRAEYWRRTLQLEPLPVESGWWAPRSRSELPVTEGKDTLAAHNSIYYLLDAERPVNYWHRLASDDIHVLIEGGPVEYLLATDAGTIERHVLGTNVDAGEQPMVVCPAGTTKALRLIDPQGYALIGSVVTPGWAPDRVSFVAPVIPDDRHPSWLEPGTIAALTSPDAV
;
A
#
# COMPACT_ATOMS: atom_id res chain seq x y z
N MET A 1 -4.87 55.75 43.39
CA MET A 1 -4.48 55.24 42.05
C MET A 1 -3.28 56.03 41.55
N GLY A 2 -2.08 55.46 41.60
CA GLY A 2 -0.83 56.15 41.26
C GLY A 2 0.34 55.15 41.14
N ARG A 3 1.18 55.39 40.11
CA ARG A 3 2.28 54.54 39.59
C ARG A 3 3.44 54.34 40.58
N LEU A 4 4.23 53.27 40.36
CA LEU A 4 5.71 53.20 40.52
C LEU A 4 6.23 51.88 39.89
N ARG A 5 6.67 51.87 38.62
CA ARG A 5 8.07 51.71 38.15
C ARG A 5 9.01 50.89 39.07
N ARG A 6 9.59 49.81 38.53
CA ARG A 6 11.05 49.72 38.29
C ARG A 6 11.44 48.59 37.32
N GLU A 7 12.26 48.99 36.35
CA GLU A 7 13.01 48.18 35.39
C GLU A 7 14.24 47.51 36.05
N ARG A 8 14.76 46.44 35.43
CA ARG A 8 16.16 46.31 34.92
C ARG A 8 16.30 44.93 34.22
N ARG A 9 16.62 44.91 32.92
CA ARG A 9 17.97 44.67 32.33
C ARG A 9 18.62 43.39 32.91
N GLY A 10 19.05 42.39 32.16
CA GLY A 10 19.50 42.28 30.77
C GLY A 10 20.68 41.29 30.80
N GLY A 11 20.77 40.36 29.86
CA GLY A 11 21.84 39.36 29.85
C GLY A 11 21.90 38.57 28.54
N ARG A 12 22.74 39.05 27.61
CA ARG A 12 23.20 38.31 26.43
C ARG A 12 24.26 37.28 26.84
N GLY A 13 24.28 36.10 26.21
CA GLY A 13 25.42 35.17 26.27
C GLY A 13 25.09 33.82 25.64
N ARG A 14 25.28 33.68 24.33
CA ARG A 14 26.36 32.90 23.67
C ARG A 14 26.11 31.38 23.60
N ALA A 15 25.89 30.92 22.37
CA ALA A 15 26.02 29.53 21.94
C ALA A 15 27.49 29.06 21.89
N PRO A 16 27.77 27.77 22.11
CA PRO A 16 28.96 27.09 21.61
C PRO A 16 28.56 26.09 20.50
N ALA A 17 29.05 26.27 19.27
CA ALA A 17 30.33 25.77 18.75
C ALA A 17 30.19 24.40 18.07
N GLN A 18 30.03 24.46 16.74
CA GLN A 18 30.19 23.34 15.82
C GLN A 18 31.63 22.80 15.90
N ARG A 19 31.77 21.50 16.16
CA ARG A 19 33.04 20.78 16.02
C ARG A 19 33.18 20.22 14.61
N ARG A 20 34.12 20.80 13.87
CA ARG A 20 34.69 20.23 12.63
C ARG A 20 35.58 19.04 12.98
N GLY A 21 35.34 17.90 12.34
CA GLY A 21 36.17 16.69 12.43
C GLY A 21 36.57 16.19 11.04
N SER A 22 37.81 16.52 10.69
CA SER A 22 38.72 16.02 9.64
C SER A 22 38.32 14.88 8.70
N ARG A 23 38.54 15.15 7.40
CA ARG A 23 38.81 14.22 6.29
C ARG A 23 39.85 13.14 6.67
N ARG A 24 39.61 11.89 6.25
CA ARG A 24 40.67 11.01 5.69
C ARG A 24 40.12 10.16 4.55
N SER A 25 40.49 10.54 3.34
CA SER A 25 40.47 9.70 2.15
C SER A 25 41.57 8.64 2.24
N ARG A 26 41.23 7.38 2.00
CA ARG A 26 42.21 6.36 1.60
C ARG A 26 41.83 5.81 0.23
N ARG A 27 42.54 6.29 -0.79
CA ARG A 27 42.77 5.58 -2.05
C ARG A 27 44.02 4.72 -1.86
N HIS A 28 43.97 3.46 -2.29
CA HIS A 28 45.13 2.75 -2.87
C HIS A 28 44.58 1.63 -3.77
N ARG A 29 44.84 1.73 -5.08
CA ARG A 29 45.80 0.91 -5.87
C ARG A 29 45.35 -0.56 -5.91
N GLY A 30 44.91 -1.11 -7.03
CA GLY A 30 45.56 -1.07 -8.34
C GLY A 30 46.29 -2.40 -8.53
N GLY A 31 45.61 -3.36 -9.17
CA GLY A 31 46.15 -4.66 -9.53
C GLY A 31 45.56 -5.11 -10.86
N ARG A 32 46.27 -4.81 -11.95
CA ARG A 32 46.08 -5.41 -13.28
C ARG A 32 46.66 -6.82 -13.23
N VAL A 33 45.93 -7.80 -13.75
CA VAL A 33 46.53 -9.05 -14.24
C VAL A 33 46.05 -9.29 -15.66
N HIS A 34 47.01 -9.67 -16.49
CA HIS A 34 46.96 -9.75 -17.94
C HIS A 34 46.03 -10.83 -18.49
N ARG A 35 45.63 -10.58 -19.75
CA ARG A 35 44.86 -11.44 -20.66
C ARG A 35 45.44 -12.84 -20.78
N ASP A 36 44.56 -13.82 -20.98
CA ASP A 36 44.89 -14.96 -21.83
C ASP A 36 43.81 -15.12 -22.91
N HIS A 37 44.27 -15.14 -24.17
CA HIS A 37 43.46 -15.33 -25.36
C HIS A 37 43.55 -16.80 -25.76
N ARG A 38 42.47 -17.56 -25.58
CA ARG A 38 42.26 -18.81 -26.33
C ARG A 38 40.98 -18.73 -27.14
N ARG A 39 41.15 -18.59 -28.46
CA ARG A 39 40.14 -18.92 -29.47
C ARG A 39 39.85 -20.42 -29.38
N VAL A 40 38.57 -20.77 -29.30
CA VAL A 40 38.08 -22.07 -29.76
C VAL A 40 36.96 -21.79 -30.75
N ALA A 41 37.07 -22.43 -31.90
CA ALA A 41 36.23 -22.26 -33.08
C ALA A 41 34.94 -23.09 -32.99
N GLY A 42 33.90 -22.58 -33.64
CA GLY A 42 32.99 -23.37 -34.47
C GLY A 42 31.99 -24.29 -33.76
N GLY A 43 30.77 -23.79 -33.58
CA GLY A 43 29.56 -24.60 -33.44
C GLY A 43 28.37 -23.75 -33.81
N GLY A 44 27.83 -23.94 -35.02
CA GLY A 44 26.84 -23.05 -35.63
C GLY A 44 25.51 -23.01 -34.88
N ASP A 45 24.89 -21.83 -34.88
CA ASP A 45 23.48 -21.63 -34.53
C ASP A 45 22.58 -22.21 -35.64
N PRO A 46 21.73 -23.21 -35.33
CA PRO A 46 20.58 -23.50 -36.17
C PRO A 46 19.39 -22.71 -35.61
N CYS A 47 19.39 -21.39 -35.76
CA CYS A 47 18.14 -20.65 -35.84
C CYS A 47 17.49 -20.96 -37.18
N ARG A 48 16.75 -22.08 -37.23
CA ARG A 48 15.80 -22.40 -38.30
C ARG A 48 14.51 -22.89 -37.68
N SER A 49 13.48 -22.04 -37.80
CA SER A 49 12.07 -22.39 -37.98
C SER A 49 11.51 -23.51 -37.10
N GLY A 50 10.83 -23.14 -36.02
CA GLY A 50 9.94 -24.04 -35.30
C GLY A 50 9.36 -23.34 -34.09
N ILE A 51 8.05 -23.30 -33.99
CA ILE A 51 7.33 -22.76 -32.84
C ILE A 51 7.70 -23.62 -31.62
N CYS A 52 8.62 -23.13 -30.80
CA CYS A 52 8.93 -23.71 -29.51
C CYS A 52 7.80 -23.33 -28.54
N HIS A 53 6.73 -24.12 -28.53
CA HIS A 53 5.85 -24.16 -27.36
C HIS A 53 6.68 -24.78 -26.22
N PRO A 54 6.97 -24.07 -25.12
CA PRO A 54 7.51 -24.73 -23.95
C PRO A 54 6.48 -25.75 -23.46
N ARG A 55 6.80 -27.04 -23.64
CA ARG A 55 6.09 -28.15 -23.03
C ARG A 55 6.35 -28.10 -21.53
N GLY A 56 5.27 -28.15 -20.75
CA GLY A 56 5.31 -28.55 -19.34
C GLY A 56 5.36 -27.40 -18.35
N MET A 57 4.23 -26.71 -18.18
CA MET A 57 3.91 -26.11 -16.88
C MET A 57 3.60 -27.28 -15.95
N THR A 58 4.43 -27.53 -14.93
CA THR A 58 4.18 -28.56 -13.93
C THR A 58 2.89 -28.23 -13.19
N PRO A 59 1.91 -29.14 -13.07
CA PRO A 59 0.65 -28.89 -12.35
C PRO A 59 0.83 -28.49 -10.88
N ASP A 60 2.01 -28.74 -10.31
CA ASP A 60 2.31 -28.58 -8.88
C ASP A 60 3.03 -27.27 -8.50
N ALA A 61 3.29 -26.37 -9.46
CA ALA A 61 3.86 -25.07 -9.12
C ALA A 61 2.77 -24.20 -8.44
N PRO A 62 3.05 -23.58 -7.27
CA PRO A 62 2.07 -22.76 -6.58
C PRO A 62 1.60 -21.62 -7.49
N SER A 63 0.32 -21.25 -7.37
CA SER A 63 -0.20 -20.10 -8.10
C SER A 63 0.60 -18.83 -7.73
N ARG A 64 0.55 -17.81 -8.58
CA ARG A 64 1.29 -16.57 -8.29
C ARG A 64 0.83 -15.90 -6.99
N ALA A 65 -0.47 -15.99 -6.67
CA ALA A 65 -1.02 -15.56 -5.39
C ALA A 65 -0.48 -16.38 -4.21
N GLU A 66 -0.46 -17.72 -4.32
CA GLU A 66 0.06 -18.61 -3.29
C GLU A 66 1.56 -18.37 -3.02
N TYR A 67 2.33 -18.13 -4.09
CA TYR A 67 3.73 -17.73 -3.97
C TYR A 67 3.89 -16.49 -3.09
N TRP A 68 3.09 -15.44 -3.32
CA TRP A 68 3.14 -14.22 -2.52
C TRP A 68 2.68 -14.42 -1.09
N ARG A 69 1.57 -15.14 -0.87
CA ARG A 69 1.08 -15.48 0.48
C ARG A 69 2.16 -16.16 1.30
N ARG A 70 2.85 -17.16 0.74
CA ARG A 70 3.93 -17.89 1.43
C ARG A 70 5.18 -17.04 1.63
N THR A 71 5.62 -16.32 0.60
CA THR A 71 6.87 -15.56 0.63
C THR A 71 6.80 -14.39 1.61
N LEU A 72 5.65 -13.72 1.67
CA LEU A 72 5.41 -12.57 2.54
C LEU A 72 4.77 -12.95 3.88
N GLN A 73 4.52 -14.24 4.11
CA GLN A 73 3.89 -14.77 5.32
C GLN A 73 2.55 -14.09 5.62
N LEU A 74 1.70 -13.96 4.59
CA LEU A 74 0.42 -13.29 4.73
C LEU A 74 -0.57 -14.17 5.49
N GLU A 75 -1.30 -13.57 6.43
CA GLU A 75 -2.34 -14.20 7.23
C GLU A 75 -3.72 -13.65 6.84
N PRO A 76 -4.82 -14.37 7.09
CA PRO A 76 -6.16 -13.83 6.90
C PRO A 76 -6.36 -12.52 7.66
N LEU A 77 -6.86 -11.49 6.98
CA LEU A 77 -7.23 -10.23 7.62
C LEU A 77 -8.64 -10.37 8.24
N PRO A 78 -8.80 -10.17 9.56
CA PRO A 78 -10.10 -10.32 10.20
C PRO A 78 -11.11 -9.27 9.75
N VAL A 79 -12.40 -9.66 9.72
CA VAL A 79 -13.57 -8.82 9.39
C VAL A 79 -13.59 -8.28 7.96
N GLU A 80 -12.60 -7.48 7.55
CA GLU A 80 -12.54 -6.86 6.22
C GLU A 80 -12.05 -7.81 5.12
N SER A 81 -11.58 -9.02 5.43
CA SER A 81 -11.15 -10.04 4.45
C SER A 81 -9.87 -9.69 3.66
N GLY A 82 -9.40 -10.63 2.85
CA GLY A 82 -8.09 -10.65 2.20
C GLY A 82 -6.99 -11.25 3.07
N TRP A 83 -5.76 -11.10 2.61
CA TRP A 83 -4.55 -11.58 3.27
C TRP A 83 -3.64 -10.39 3.58
N TRP A 84 -2.97 -10.37 4.72
CA TRP A 84 -2.13 -9.25 5.11
C TRP A 84 -0.90 -9.67 5.91
N ALA A 85 0.12 -8.80 5.90
CA ALA A 85 1.23 -8.87 6.84
C ALA A 85 1.78 -7.46 7.12
N PRO A 86 2.14 -7.14 8.38
CA PRO A 86 2.75 -5.86 8.71
C PRO A 86 4.14 -5.72 8.10
N ARG A 87 4.47 -4.53 7.60
CA ARG A 87 5.77 -4.23 6.99
C ARG A 87 6.59 -3.20 7.76
N SER A 88 5.95 -2.16 8.27
CA SER A 88 6.62 -1.13 9.07
C SER A 88 5.63 -0.37 9.94
N ARG A 89 6.14 0.21 11.03
CA ARG A 89 5.44 1.19 11.87
C ARG A 89 6.44 2.28 12.22
N SER A 90 6.07 3.54 12.05
CA SER A 90 6.96 4.66 12.33
C SER A 90 7.22 4.79 13.83
N GLU A 91 8.47 5.07 14.20
CA GLU A 91 8.85 5.46 15.55
C GLU A 91 8.58 6.95 15.82
N LEU A 92 8.33 7.73 14.77
CA LEU A 92 8.01 9.15 14.91
C LEU A 92 6.56 9.31 15.38
N PRO A 93 6.31 10.04 16.48
CA PRO A 93 4.97 10.32 16.93
C PRO A 93 4.34 11.49 16.17
N VAL A 94 3.03 11.44 15.98
CA VAL A 94 2.17 12.56 15.56
C VAL A 94 1.02 12.69 16.56
N THR A 95 0.70 13.93 16.90
CA THR A 95 -0.38 14.26 17.85
C THR A 95 -1.60 14.75 17.09
N GLU A 96 -2.74 14.12 17.35
CA GLU A 96 -4.04 14.54 16.85
C GLU A 96 -5.00 14.65 18.04
N GLY A 97 -5.40 15.88 18.38
CA GLY A 97 -6.19 16.12 19.59
C GLY A 97 -5.47 15.64 20.85
N LYS A 98 -6.00 14.61 21.50
CA LYS A 98 -5.43 13.99 22.72
C LYS A 98 -4.63 12.72 22.43
N ASP A 99 -4.68 12.21 21.20
CA ASP A 99 -4.08 10.95 20.83
C ASP A 99 -2.65 11.16 20.33
N THR A 100 -1.77 10.20 20.61
CA THR A 100 -0.43 10.12 20.04
C THR A 100 -0.31 8.84 19.25
N LEU A 101 -0.17 8.97 17.93
CA LEU A 101 -0.10 7.86 16.98
C LEU A 101 1.29 7.80 16.35
N ALA A 102 1.62 6.67 15.74
CA ALA A 102 2.78 6.59 14.85
C ALA A 102 2.53 7.46 13.61
N ALA A 103 3.56 8.06 13.01
CA ALA A 103 3.41 8.85 11.78
C ALA A 103 2.79 8.04 10.63
N HIS A 104 3.10 6.74 10.57
CA HIS A 104 2.44 5.80 9.67
C HIS A 104 2.62 4.34 10.15
N ASN A 105 1.84 3.44 9.57
CA ASN A 105 2.20 2.03 9.42
C ASN A 105 2.01 1.62 7.96
N SER A 106 2.67 0.55 7.55
CA SER A 106 2.52 -0.03 6.22
C SER A 106 2.34 -1.53 6.32
N ILE A 107 1.53 -2.09 5.43
CA ILE A 107 1.29 -3.53 5.32
C ILE A 107 1.44 -3.99 3.87
N TYR A 108 1.69 -5.28 3.68
CA TYR A 108 1.29 -5.95 2.45
C TYR A 108 -0.14 -6.42 2.61
N TYR A 109 -0.92 -6.28 1.54
CA TYR A 109 -2.29 -6.73 1.44
C TYR A 109 -2.48 -7.50 0.13
N LEU A 110 -3.27 -8.57 0.13
CA LEU A 110 -3.51 -9.38 -1.04
C LEU A 110 -4.96 -9.86 -1.12
N LEU A 111 -5.55 -9.71 -2.30
CA LEU A 111 -6.79 -10.37 -2.71
C LEU A 111 -6.47 -11.50 -3.68
N ASP A 112 -7.19 -12.61 -3.59
CA ASP A 112 -7.11 -13.75 -4.52
C ASP A 112 -8.48 -14.43 -4.67
N ALA A 113 -8.54 -15.51 -5.45
CA ALA A 113 -9.78 -16.27 -5.66
C ALA A 113 -10.42 -16.83 -4.37
N GLU A 114 -9.63 -17.07 -3.31
CA GLU A 114 -10.16 -17.52 -2.01
C GLU A 114 -10.76 -16.36 -1.21
N ARG A 115 -10.16 -15.17 -1.33
CA ARG A 115 -10.60 -13.94 -0.66
C ARG A 115 -10.63 -12.78 -1.66
N PRO A 116 -11.63 -12.74 -2.56
CA PRO A 116 -11.63 -11.80 -3.69
C PRO A 116 -12.15 -10.40 -3.32
N VAL A 117 -12.60 -10.22 -2.07
CA VAL A 117 -13.24 -9.01 -1.57
C VAL A 117 -12.54 -8.52 -0.30
N ASN A 118 -12.34 -7.21 -0.25
CA ASN A 118 -12.13 -6.43 0.96
C ASN A 118 -13.45 -5.73 1.31
N TYR A 119 -14.09 -6.11 2.41
CA TYR A 119 -15.41 -5.64 2.78
C TYR A 119 -15.42 -4.19 3.27
N TRP A 120 -16.62 -3.59 3.33
CA TRP A 120 -16.82 -2.23 3.81
C TRP A 120 -16.18 -2.00 5.18
N HIS A 121 -15.25 -1.05 5.21
CA HIS A 121 -14.67 -0.55 6.43
C HIS A 121 -14.23 0.90 6.26
N ARG A 122 -14.08 1.59 7.38
CA ARG A 122 -13.76 3.02 7.44
C ARG A 122 -12.66 3.22 8.46
N LEU A 123 -11.62 3.94 8.04
CA LEU A 123 -10.50 4.32 8.90
C LEU A 123 -10.60 5.80 9.26
N ALA A 124 -10.20 6.15 10.48
CA ALA A 124 -10.07 7.55 10.91
C ALA A 124 -8.78 8.22 10.39
N SER A 125 -8.01 7.53 9.56
CA SER A 125 -6.75 7.98 8.95
C SER A 125 -6.83 7.80 7.44
N ASP A 126 -5.99 8.53 6.70
CA ASP A 126 -5.83 8.30 5.27
C ASP A 126 -5.21 6.92 5.04
N ASP A 127 -5.66 6.22 4.01
CA ASP A 127 -5.09 4.94 3.58
C ASP A 127 -4.77 4.96 2.09
N ILE A 128 -3.49 4.74 1.79
CA ILE A 128 -2.93 4.81 0.46
C ILE A 128 -2.64 3.39 0.00
N HIS A 129 -3.33 2.96 -1.05
CA HIS A 129 -3.12 1.65 -1.67
C HIS A 129 -2.32 1.81 -2.97
N VAL A 130 -1.22 1.08 -3.10
CA VAL A 130 -0.40 1.02 -4.32
C VAL A 130 -0.41 -0.40 -4.85
N LEU A 131 -0.77 -0.58 -6.11
CA LEU A 131 -0.71 -1.88 -6.76
C LEU A 131 0.76 -2.29 -6.98
N ILE A 132 1.15 -3.43 -6.43
CA ILE A 132 2.49 -4.01 -6.60
C ILE A 132 2.48 -5.01 -7.75
N GLU A 133 1.50 -5.92 -7.78
CA GLU A 133 1.39 -6.95 -8.81
C GLU A 133 -0.06 -7.47 -8.95
N GLY A 134 -0.43 -7.95 -10.14
CA GLY A 134 -1.78 -8.47 -10.42
C GLY A 134 -2.76 -7.34 -10.74
N GLY A 135 -3.97 -7.43 -10.20
CA GLY A 135 -5.08 -6.53 -10.52
C GLY A 135 -5.72 -6.84 -11.88
N PRO A 136 -6.66 -5.99 -12.33
CA PRO A 136 -7.13 -4.78 -11.66
C PRO A 136 -8.16 -5.05 -10.54
N VAL A 137 -8.34 -4.06 -9.67
CA VAL A 137 -9.25 -4.12 -8.52
C VAL A 137 -10.24 -2.97 -8.61
N GLU A 138 -11.54 -3.26 -8.52
CA GLU A 138 -12.53 -2.22 -8.35
C GLU A 138 -12.44 -1.68 -6.93
N TYR A 139 -12.41 -0.36 -6.80
CA TYR A 139 -12.25 0.34 -5.54
C TYR A 139 -13.40 1.32 -5.37
N LEU A 140 -14.22 1.10 -4.34
CA LEU A 140 -15.36 1.95 -4.02
C LEU A 140 -15.06 2.80 -2.81
N LEU A 141 -15.41 4.08 -2.88
CA LEU A 141 -15.27 5.07 -1.81
C LEU A 141 -16.61 5.72 -1.55
N ALA A 142 -17.14 5.57 -0.34
CA ALA A 142 -18.38 6.18 0.09
C ALA A 142 -18.15 7.17 1.23
N THR A 143 -18.67 8.38 1.08
CA THR A 143 -18.55 9.45 2.08
C THR A 143 -19.75 9.47 3.02
N ASP A 144 -19.59 10.06 4.21
CA ASP A 144 -20.70 10.28 5.15
C ASP A 144 -21.79 11.22 4.60
N ALA A 145 -21.49 11.96 3.52
CA ALA A 145 -22.48 12.75 2.79
C ALA A 145 -23.38 11.88 1.87
N GLY A 146 -23.19 10.56 1.83
CA GLY A 146 -23.98 9.65 1.00
C GLY A 146 -23.64 9.73 -0.48
N THR A 147 -22.42 10.14 -0.82
CA THR A 147 -21.87 10.00 -2.18
C THR A 147 -21.01 8.75 -2.25
N ILE A 148 -20.97 8.13 -3.43
CA ILE A 148 -20.11 6.97 -3.70
C ILE A 148 -19.38 7.15 -5.04
N GLU A 149 -18.08 6.90 -5.01
CA GLU A 149 -17.18 6.99 -6.14
C GLU A 149 -16.57 5.63 -6.45
N ARG A 150 -16.28 5.40 -7.73
CA ARG A 150 -15.65 4.17 -8.21
C ARG A 150 -14.35 4.50 -8.91
N HIS A 151 -13.29 3.82 -8.47
CA HIS A 151 -11.97 3.82 -9.09
C HIS A 151 -11.60 2.41 -9.50
N VAL A 152 -10.58 2.29 -10.34
CA VAL A 152 -9.96 1.00 -10.66
C VAL A 152 -8.48 1.10 -10.29
N LEU A 153 -8.07 0.32 -9.30
CA LEU A 153 -6.67 0.15 -8.94
C LEU A 153 -6.02 -0.83 -9.91
N GLY A 154 -5.15 -0.33 -10.79
CA GLY A 154 -4.68 -1.04 -11.97
C GLY A 154 -3.51 -0.33 -12.65
N THR A 155 -2.97 -0.92 -13.71
CA THR A 155 -1.78 -0.37 -14.40
C THR A 155 -2.09 0.23 -15.78
N ASN A 156 -3.30 0.03 -16.29
CA ASN A 156 -3.71 0.57 -17.59
C ASN A 156 -4.20 2.02 -17.46
N VAL A 157 -3.25 2.95 -17.34
CA VAL A 157 -3.53 4.38 -17.16
C VAL A 157 -4.30 4.98 -18.33
N ASP A 158 -4.06 4.51 -19.55
CA ASP A 158 -4.78 4.96 -20.75
C ASP A 158 -6.27 4.58 -20.70
N ALA A 159 -6.63 3.54 -19.94
CA ALA A 159 -8.01 3.16 -19.65
C ALA A 159 -8.60 3.85 -18.40
N GLY A 160 -7.85 4.75 -17.76
CA GLY A 160 -8.27 5.45 -16.55
C GLY A 160 -8.03 4.68 -15.24
N GLU A 161 -7.33 3.55 -15.29
CA GLU A 161 -6.88 2.85 -14.08
C GLU A 161 -5.79 3.66 -13.36
N GLN A 162 -5.72 3.52 -12.04
CA GLN A 162 -4.77 4.22 -11.20
C GLN A 162 -3.87 3.22 -10.49
N PRO A 163 -2.53 3.28 -10.64
CA PRO A 163 -1.62 2.41 -9.90
C PRO A 163 -1.61 2.66 -8.39
N MET A 164 -2.14 3.81 -7.97
CA MET A 164 -2.28 4.23 -6.59
C MET A 164 -3.63 4.88 -6.38
N VAL A 165 -4.35 4.48 -5.33
CA VAL A 165 -5.62 5.09 -4.91
C VAL A 165 -5.49 5.49 -3.44
N VAL A 166 -5.98 6.69 -3.12
CA VAL A 166 -6.01 7.21 -1.74
C VAL A 166 -7.46 7.16 -1.24
N CYS A 167 -7.69 6.51 -0.11
CA CYS A 167 -8.91 6.60 0.66
C CYS A 167 -8.74 7.66 1.74
N PRO A 168 -9.38 8.83 1.64
CA PRO A 168 -9.28 9.86 2.66
C PRO A 168 -9.84 9.39 4.01
N ALA A 169 -9.31 9.92 5.10
CA ALA A 169 -9.79 9.69 6.46
C ALA A 169 -11.31 9.94 6.56
N GLY A 170 -12.00 9.04 7.25
CA GLY A 170 -13.45 9.11 7.42
C GLY A 170 -14.26 8.67 6.19
N THR A 171 -13.62 8.11 5.17
CA THR A 171 -14.30 7.52 4.00
C THR A 171 -14.44 6.01 4.20
N THR A 172 -15.62 5.47 3.89
CA THR A 172 -15.87 4.02 3.90
C THR A 172 -15.48 3.42 2.56
N LYS A 173 -14.64 2.39 2.56
CA LYS A 173 -14.15 1.75 1.34
C LYS A 173 -14.45 0.27 1.28
N ALA A 174 -14.55 -0.25 0.06
CA ALA A 174 -14.53 -1.67 -0.23
C ALA A 174 -13.79 -1.90 -1.55
N LEU A 175 -13.14 -3.05 -1.66
CA LEU A 175 -12.42 -3.45 -2.86
C LEU A 175 -12.90 -4.83 -3.31
N ARG A 176 -12.95 -5.08 -4.61
CA ARG A 176 -13.11 -6.44 -5.14
C ARG A 176 -12.28 -6.64 -6.40
N LEU A 177 -11.76 -7.84 -6.58
CA LEU A 177 -11.12 -8.21 -7.83
C LEU A 177 -12.12 -8.08 -8.99
N ILE A 178 -11.69 -7.47 -10.10
CA ILE A 178 -12.52 -7.41 -11.32
C ILE A 178 -12.59 -8.79 -11.97
N ASP A 179 -11.48 -9.53 -11.99
CA ASP A 179 -11.45 -10.96 -12.29
C ASP A 179 -11.41 -11.75 -10.97
N PRO A 180 -12.52 -12.40 -10.56
CA PRO A 180 -12.56 -13.17 -9.32
C PRO A 180 -11.59 -14.35 -9.26
N GLN A 181 -11.03 -14.79 -10.40
CA GLN A 181 -10.02 -15.84 -10.45
C GLN A 181 -8.58 -15.29 -10.44
N GLY A 182 -8.44 -13.95 -10.49
CA GLY A 182 -7.16 -13.26 -10.43
C GLY A 182 -6.63 -13.11 -9.01
N TYR A 183 -5.66 -12.21 -8.87
CA TYR A 183 -5.14 -11.76 -7.58
C TYR A 183 -4.64 -10.32 -7.69
N ALA A 184 -4.48 -9.64 -6.57
CA ALA A 184 -3.84 -8.34 -6.51
C ALA A 184 -3.01 -8.24 -5.24
N LEU A 185 -1.70 -8.04 -5.40
CA LEU A 185 -0.79 -7.69 -4.31
C LEU A 185 -0.70 -6.16 -4.22
N ILE A 186 -1.00 -5.62 -3.04
CA ILE A 186 -1.14 -4.20 -2.77
C ILE A 186 -0.24 -3.84 -1.59
N GLY A 187 0.46 -2.72 -1.67
CA GLY A 187 1.05 -2.05 -0.52
C GLY A 187 0.05 -1.05 0.06
N SER A 188 -0.24 -1.14 1.35
CA SER A 188 -1.05 -0.13 2.06
C SER A 188 -0.18 0.67 3.01
N VAL A 189 -0.41 1.98 3.05
CA VAL A 189 0.19 2.90 4.02
C VAL A 189 -0.92 3.72 4.66
N VAL A 190 -1.07 3.57 5.98
CA VAL A 190 -2.05 4.32 6.78
C VAL A 190 -1.32 5.44 7.53
N THR A 191 -1.83 6.67 7.41
CA THR A 191 -1.25 7.86 8.04
C THR A 191 -2.34 8.84 8.52
N PRO A 192 -2.33 9.29 9.79
CA PRO A 192 -1.56 8.76 10.93
C PRO A 192 -1.76 7.26 11.13
N GLY A 193 -0.81 6.58 11.75
CA GLY A 193 -0.80 5.12 11.86
C GLY A 193 -2.07 4.55 12.51
N TRP A 194 -2.49 3.40 12.00
CA TRP A 194 -3.66 2.62 12.41
C TRP A 194 -3.66 2.29 13.90
N ALA A 195 -4.85 2.29 14.48
CA ALA A 195 -5.13 1.82 15.83
C ALA A 195 -6.50 1.10 15.86
N PRO A 196 -6.70 0.08 16.73
CA PRO A 196 -7.92 -0.72 16.76
C PRO A 196 -9.21 0.08 17.03
N ASP A 197 -9.12 1.16 17.80
CA ASP A 197 -10.21 2.07 18.13
C ASP A 197 -10.51 3.10 17.03
N ARG A 198 -9.77 3.05 15.92
CA ARG A 198 -9.83 4.00 14.80
C ARG A 198 -10.25 3.35 13.48
N VAL A 199 -10.92 2.20 13.56
CA VAL A 199 -11.55 1.48 12.45
C VAL A 199 -13.00 1.13 12.79
N SER A 200 -13.87 1.16 11.79
CA SER A 200 -15.26 0.68 11.89
C SER A 200 -15.66 -0.10 10.65
N PHE A 201 -16.51 -1.12 10.79
CA PHE A 201 -16.89 -2.06 9.71
C PHE A 201 -18.35 -1.91 9.28
N VAL A 202 -18.84 -0.67 9.26
CA VAL A 202 -20.23 -0.37 8.92
C VAL A 202 -20.34 -0.09 7.43
N ALA A 203 -21.33 -0.72 6.78
CA ALA A 203 -21.64 -0.44 5.38
C ALA A 203 -22.14 1.01 5.20
N PRO A 204 -21.82 1.66 4.07
CA PRO A 204 -22.30 3.01 3.82
C PRO A 204 -23.80 3.02 3.52
N VAL A 205 -24.45 4.13 3.87
CA VAL A 205 -25.84 4.42 3.49
C VAL A 205 -25.80 5.43 2.35
N ILE A 206 -26.29 5.03 1.19
CA ILE A 206 -26.42 5.90 0.02
C ILE A 206 -27.92 6.21 -0.17
N PRO A 207 -28.34 7.48 -0.08
CA PRO A 207 -29.73 7.87 -0.33
C PRO A 207 -30.17 7.52 -1.76
N ASP A 208 -31.42 7.09 -1.94
CA ASP A 208 -31.96 6.69 -3.25
C ASP A 208 -31.78 7.76 -4.34
N ASP A 209 -31.90 9.04 -3.98
CA ASP A 209 -31.71 10.19 -4.88
C ASP A 209 -30.25 10.45 -5.26
N ARG A 210 -29.30 9.77 -4.61
CA ARG A 210 -27.85 9.86 -4.83
C ARG A 210 -27.23 8.56 -5.32
N HIS A 211 -28.03 7.53 -5.55
CA HIS A 211 -27.55 6.30 -6.17
C HIS A 211 -27.07 6.58 -7.60
N PRO A 212 -25.77 6.41 -7.91
CA PRO A 212 -25.31 6.61 -9.26
C PRO A 212 -25.78 5.45 -10.14
N SER A 213 -26.05 5.74 -11.42
CA SER A 213 -26.63 4.77 -12.36
C SER A 213 -25.78 3.53 -12.63
N TRP A 214 -24.49 3.57 -12.28
CA TRP A 214 -23.56 2.44 -12.42
C TRP A 214 -23.53 1.52 -11.20
N LEU A 215 -24.12 1.95 -10.06
CA LEU A 215 -24.11 1.16 -8.84
C LEU A 215 -25.27 0.16 -8.87
N GLU A 216 -24.94 -1.08 -9.19
CA GLU A 216 -25.93 -2.15 -9.29
C GLU A 216 -26.66 -2.39 -7.95
N PRO A 217 -27.97 -2.67 -7.98
CA PRO A 217 -28.74 -3.04 -6.80
C PRO A 217 -28.08 -4.20 -6.03
N GLY A 218 -28.00 -4.07 -4.70
CA GLY A 218 -27.40 -5.08 -3.84
C GLY A 218 -25.87 -5.04 -3.74
N THR A 219 -25.17 -4.19 -4.50
CA THR A 219 -23.70 -4.04 -4.40
C THR A 219 -23.25 -3.71 -2.98
N ILE A 220 -23.96 -2.81 -2.29
CA ILE A 220 -23.63 -2.47 -0.88
C ILE A 220 -23.71 -3.71 0.00
N ALA A 221 -24.81 -4.46 -0.06
CA ALA A 221 -25.00 -5.67 0.74
C ALA A 221 -23.98 -6.78 0.42
N ALA A 222 -23.64 -6.96 -0.86
CA ALA A 222 -22.68 -7.97 -1.29
C ALA A 222 -21.23 -7.68 -0.82
N LEU A 223 -20.93 -6.43 -0.49
CA LEU A 223 -19.63 -5.97 0.01
C LEU A 223 -19.65 -5.70 1.53
N THR A 224 -20.72 -6.05 2.22
CA THR A 224 -20.79 -6.03 3.69
C THR A 224 -20.23 -7.32 4.25
N SER A 225 -19.35 -7.21 5.25
CA SER A 225 -18.78 -8.39 5.90
C SER A 225 -19.86 -9.19 6.63
N PRO A 226 -19.88 -10.53 6.52
CA PRO A 226 -20.78 -11.37 7.32
C PRO A 226 -20.41 -11.36 8.81
N ASP A 227 -19.18 -10.96 9.14
CA ASP A 227 -18.64 -10.91 10.50
C ASP A 227 -18.73 -9.50 11.12
N ALA A 228 -19.31 -8.52 10.41
CA ALA A 228 -19.58 -7.20 10.95
C ALA A 228 -20.77 -7.28 11.93
N VAL A 229 -20.50 -6.99 13.21
CA VAL A 229 -21.51 -6.89 14.29
C VAL A 229 -21.85 -5.44 14.56
#